data_AF-A0A3Q3MEC5-F1
#
_entry.id   AF-A0A3Q3MEC5-F1
#
_cell.length_a   1.000
_cell.length_b   1.000
_cell.length_c   1.000
_cell.angle_alpha   90.00
_cell.angle_beta   90.00
_cell.angle_gamma   90.00
#
_symmetry.space_group_name_H-M   'P 1'
#
loop_
_entity.id
_entity.type
_entity.pdbx_description
1 polymer ?
#
loop_
_entity_poly.entity_id
_entity_poly.type
_entity_poly.pdbx_seq_one_letter_code
_entity_poly.pdbx_strand_id
1 'polypeptide(L)'
;MAREDAVRCLRCLLYSLNLLFWLMSVCVLGVAAWIRDSLNTVLTLTAHTRLEEAAVLTYSPAVHPVFIAVCCLLFIVAMVGYCGTLRCDLLLLSWYFCSLLLIFCVELASAVWTYEQPPIQRSDMISLKSRMPNFGLQRYQWLTHTWNSFQTEFKCCGVIYFTDWLEMTEMEFPPDSCCSNQYPGCARHAHLHDLSDLHQEGCGPKIYSFIRGTKQLQALRFLGVSIGVAQILAMALTLTLLWALYYGRKAPEPDTMTAPPPQDDPAPLTVTHGASGEASACNRTNKVCNNTNCTHSSGSELHFEMERLS
;
A
#
# COMPACT_ATOMS: atom_id res chain seq x y z
N MET A 1 18.93 24.17 -24.31
CA MET A 1 19.66 22.89 -24.48
C MET A 1 19.85 22.16 -23.16
N ALA A 2 20.87 22.43 -22.32
CA ALA A 2 21.15 21.62 -21.12
C ALA A 2 19.98 21.46 -20.12
N ARG A 3 19.16 22.51 -19.92
CA ARG A 3 17.97 22.45 -19.07
C ARG A 3 16.85 21.57 -19.65
N GLU A 4 16.70 21.54 -20.97
CA GLU A 4 15.64 20.77 -21.66
C GLU A 4 15.97 19.28 -21.64
N ASP A 5 17.25 18.94 -21.84
CA ASP A 5 17.75 17.57 -21.74
C ASP A 5 17.63 17.01 -20.33
N ALA A 6 17.92 17.84 -19.30
CA ALA A 6 17.72 17.47 -17.90
C ALA A 6 16.25 17.21 -17.56
N VAL A 7 15.31 18.05 -18.02
CA VAL A 7 13.87 17.85 -17.80
C VAL A 7 13.35 16.62 -18.54
N ARG A 8 13.89 16.33 -19.74
CA ARG A 8 13.57 15.10 -20.48
C ARG A 8 14.07 13.86 -19.74
N CYS A 9 15.31 13.88 -19.23
CA CYS A 9 15.87 12.80 -18.42
C CYS A 9 15.08 12.56 -17.13
N LEU A 10 14.80 13.63 -16.38
CA LEU A 10 13.97 13.60 -15.16
C LEU A 10 12.61 12.95 -15.40
N ARG A 11 11.96 13.31 -16.51
CA ARG A 11 10.67 12.74 -16.91
C ARG A 11 10.77 11.26 -17.23
N CYS A 12 11.77 10.85 -18.01
CA CYS A 12 11.99 9.43 -18.33
C CYS A 12 12.25 8.61 -17.07
N LEU A 13 13.04 9.15 -16.14
CA LEU A 13 13.33 8.50 -14.87
C LEU A 13 12.07 8.37 -14.00
N LEU A 14 11.32 9.46 -13.81
CA LEU A 14 10.09 9.44 -13.01
C LEU A 14 9.01 8.52 -13.63
N TYR A 15 8.86 8.54 -14.95
CA TYR A 15 7.98 7.63 -15.68
C TYR A 15 8.38 6.17 -15.46
N SER A 16 9.66 5.84 -15.62
CA SER A 16 10.17 4.48 -15.45
C SER A 16 9.98 3.99 -14.01
N LEU A 17 10.25 4.83 -13.01
CA LEU A 17 10.03 4.49 -11.60
C LEU A 17 8.55 4.24 -11.30
N ASN A 18 7.65 5.10 -11.77
CA ASN A 18 6.21 4.92 -11.57
C ASN A 18 5.68 3.66 -12.27
N LEU A 19 6.16 3.35 -13.47
CA LEU A 19 5.80 2.12 -14.18
C LEU A 19 6.25 0.87 -13.40
N LEU A 20 7.48 0.86 -12.88
CA LEU A 20 7.98 -0.24 -12.06
C LEU A 20 7.14 -0.41 -10.79
N PHE A 21 6.85 0.68 -10.06
CA PHE A 21 6.01 0.60 -8.86
C PHE A 21 4.59 0.11 -9.16
N TRP A 22 4.01 0.54 -10.28
CA TRP A 22 2.70 0.07 -10.70
C TRP A 22 2.70 -1.44 -11.00
N LEU A 23 3.68 -1.94 -11.76
CA LEU A 23 3.83 -3.37 -12.04
C LEU A 23 4.02 -4.18 -10.75
N MET A 24 4.90 -3.73 -9.86
CA MET A 24 5.12 -4.37 -8.56
C MET A 24 3.83 -4.39 -7.72
N SER A 25 3.06 -3.30 -7.73
CA SER A 25 1.78 -3.24 -7.01
C SER A 25 0.74 -4.19 -7.58
N VAL A 26 0.69 -4.37 -8.91
CA VAL A 26 -0.20 -5.37 -9.55
C VAL A 26 0.18 -6.78 -9.12
N CYS A 27 1.47 -7.12 -9.14
CA CYS A 27 1.95 -8.43 -8.71
C CYS A 27 1.60 -8.70 -7.24
N VAL A 28 1.87 -7.74 -6.35
CA VAL A 28 1.57 -7.88 -4.91
C VAL A 28 0.07 -8.02 -4.66
N LEU A 29 -0.76 -7.21 -5.33
CA LEU A 29 -2.22 -7.32 -5.21
C LEU A 29 -2.73 -8.66 -5.73
N GLY A 30 -2.18 -9.16 -6.85
CA GLY A 30 -2.51 -10.47 -7.41
C GLY A 30 -2.17 -11.62 -6.46
N VAL A 31 -0.98 -11.59 -5.86
CA VAL A 31 -0.57 -12.58 -4.84
C VAL A 31 -1.47 -12.48 -3.59
N ALA A 32 -1.77 -11.27 -3.12
CA ALA A 32 -2.66 -11.06 -1.97
C ALA A 32 -4.08 -11.61 -2.23
N ALA A 33 -4.62 -11.40 -3.43
CA ALA A 33 -5.91 -11.94 -3.84
C ALA A 33 -5.87 -13.47 -4.00
N TRP A 34 -4.80 -14.01 -4.59
CA TRP A 34 -4.60 -15.46 -4.75
C TRP A 34 -4.57 -16.19 -3.40
N ILE A 35 -3.84 -15.64 -2.44
CA ILE A 35 -3.78 -16.19 -1.08
C ILE A 35 -5.18 -16.20 -0.47
N ARG A 36 -5.94 -15.11 -0.60
CA ARG A 36 -7.32 -15.03 -0.10
C ARG A 36 -8.24 -16.05 -0.75
N ASP A 37 -8.14 -16.24 -2.06
CA ASP A 37 -9.01 -17.17 -2.79
C ASP A 37 -8.68 -18.64 -2.50
N SER A 38 -7.40 -18.96 -2.42
CA SER A 38 -6.92 -20.29 -2.01
C SER A 38 -7.44 -20.63 -0.61
N LEU A 39 -7.38 -19.67 0.33
CA LEU A 39 -7.91 -19.84 1.68
C LEU A 39 -9.44 -19.99 1.70
N ASN A 40 -10.17 -19.19 0.91
CA ASN A 40 -11.62 -19.27 0.80
C ASN A 40 -12.07 -20.63 0.21
N THR A 41 -11.34 -21.15 -0.77
CA THR A 41 -11.65 -22.44 -1.40
C THR A 41 -11.50 -23.59 -0.40
N VAL A 42 -10.43 -23.59 0.40
CA VAL A 42 -10.24 -24.53 1.51
C VAL A 42 -11.36 -24.39 2.55
N LEU A 43 -11.78 -23.15 2.85
CA LEU A 43 -12.92 -22.85 3.72
C LEU A 43 -14.21 -23.52 3.23
N THR A 44 -14.48 -23.38 1.94
CA THR A 44 -15.76 -23.76 1.32
C THR A 44 -15.87 -25.28 1.18
N LEU A 45 -14.75 -25.97 0.89
CA LEU A 45 -14.70 -27.44 0.87
C LEU A 45 -14.85 -28.06 2.26
N THR A 46 -14.45 -27.34 3.31
CA THR A 46 -14.57 -27.80 4.71
C THR A 46 -15.97 -27.53 5.29
N ALA A 47 -16.75 -26.62 4.68
CA ALA A 47 -18.08 -26.20 5.14
C ALA A 47 -19.17 -27.30 5.13
N HIS A 48 -18.99 -28.37 4.35
CA HIS A 48 -19.94 -29.51 4.32
C HIS A 48 -19.67 -30.57 5.39
N THR A 49 -18.51 -30.55 6.04
CA THR A 49 -18.27 -31.31 7.26
C THR A 49 -18.72 -30.48 8.46
N ARG A 50 -19.23 -31.13 9.53
CA ARG A 50 -19.56 -30.52 10.83
C ARG A 50 -18.29 -30.07 11.57
N LEU A 51 -17.48 -29.28 10.89
CA LEU A 51 -16.17 -28.80 11.25
C LEU A 51 -16.15 -27.30 10.96
N GLU A 52 -17.18 -26.58 11.45
CA GLU A 52 -17.23 -25.10 11.49
C GLU A 52 -15.96 -24.49 12.12
N GLU A 53 -15.16 -25.30 12.81
CA GLU A 53 -13.98 -24.90 13.58
C GLU A 53 -12.67 -24.96 12.81
N ALA A 54 -12.61 -25.79 11.77
CA ALA A 54 -11.38 -25.99 10.99
C ALA A 54 -11.22 -24.98 9.84
N ALA A 55 -12.13 -24.02 9.70
CA ALA A 55 -12.09 -23.05 8.62
C ALA A 55 -11.77 -21.64 9.13
N VAL A 56 -11.94 -21.33 10.41
CA VAL A 56 -11.42 -20.08 11.04
C VAL A 56 -9.86 -20.11 11.16
N LEU A 57 -9.20 -20.91 10.32
CA LEU A 57 -7.99 -21.69 10.61
C LEU A 57 -6.66 -21.00 10.35
N THR A 58 -6.62 -19.83 9.75
CA THR A 58 -5.32 -19.18 9.44
C THR A 58 -5.41 -17.65 9.39
N TYR A 59 -6.57 -17.08 9.70
CA TYR A 59 -6.84 -15.72 9.31
C TYR A 59 -7.49 -14.91 10.41
N SER A 60 -6.77 -13.90 10.91
CA SER A 60 -7.41 -12.83 11.67
C SER A 60 -8.41 -12.14 10.74
N PRO A 61 -9.73 -12.20 11.02
CA PRO A 61 -10.75 -11.66 10.13
C PRO A 61 -10.63 -10.13 9.91
N ALA A 62 -9.77 -9.47 10.69
CA ALA A 62 -9.48 -8.04 10.56
C ALA A 62 -8.20 -7.72 9.78
N VAL A 63 -7.22 -8.63 9.67
CA VAL A 63 -5.86 -8.24 9.21
C VAL A 63 -5.72 -8.20 7.70
N HIS A 64 -6.10 -9.25 6.94
CA HIS A 64 -5.94 -9.17 5.49
C HIS A 64 -7.02 -8.35 4.76
N PRO A 65 -8.23 -8.01 5.27
CA PRO A 65 -9.07 -7.06 4.54
C PRO A 65 -8.40 -5.69 4.57
N VAL A 66 -7.75 -5.34 5.69
CA VAL A 66 -6.90 -4.14 5.81
C VAL A 66 -5.69 -4.25 4.88
N PHE A 67 -4.97 -5.37 4.87
CA PHE A 67 -3.83 -5.57 3.98
C PHE A 67 -4.21 -5.43 2.49
N ILE A 68 -5.32 -6.03 2.07
CA ILE A 68 -5.83 -5.91 0.69
C ILE A 68 -6.24 -4.47 0.40
N ALA A 69 -6.93 -3.79 1.33
CA ALA A 69 -7.30 -2.39 1.17
C ALA A 69 -6.07 -1.49 0.98
N VAL A 70 -5.01 -1.71 1.76
CA VAL A 70 -3.72 -1.00 1.59
C VAL A 70 -3.11 -1.30 0.22
N CYS A 71 -3.07 -2.57 -0.21
CA CYS A 71 -2.56 -2.94 -1.53
C CYS A 71 -3.34 -2.27 -2.67
N CYS A 72 -4.67 -2.22 -2.57
CA CYS A 72 -5.52 -1.51 -3.53
C CYS A 72 -5.23 0.00 -3.56
N LEU A 73 -5.05 0.63 -2.40
CA LEU A 73 -4.72 2.05 -2.30
C LEU A 73 -3.36 2.34 -2.97
N LEU A 74 -2.34 1.52 -2.70
CA LEU A 74 -1.03 1.66 -3.34
C LEU A 74 -1.10 1.48 -4.86
N PHE A 75 -1.92 0.54 -5.34
CA PHE A 75 -2.16 0.35 -6.78
C PHE A 75 -2.77 1.60 -7.43
N ILE A 76 -3.78 2.21 -6.79
CA ILE A 76 -4.42 3.44 -7.28
C ILE A 76 -3.41 4.59 -7.32
N VAL A 77 -2.65 4.80 -6.23
CA VAL A 77 -1.64 5.86 -6.16
C VAL A 77 -0.56 5.67 -7.25
N ALA A 78 -0.09 4.44 -7.47
CA ALA A 78 0.85 4.13 -8.54
C ALA A 78 0.27 4.38 -9.93
N MET A 79 -0.99 4.04 -10.16
CA MET A 79 -1.70 4.32 -11.42
C MET A 79 -1.83 5.83 -11.67
N VAL A 80 -2.16 6.62 -10.65
CA VAL A 80 -2.23 8.08 -10.75
C VAL A 80 -0.86 8.68 -11.08
N GLY A 81 0.23 8.19 -10.45
CA GLY A 81 1.60 8.62 -10.77
C GLY A 81 2.02 8.27 -12.19
N TYR A 82 1.72 7.04 -12.64
CA TYR A 82 1.96 6.60 -14.02
C TYR A 82 1.18 7.45 -15.04
N CYS A 83 -0.13 7.63 -14.83
CA CYS A 83 -0.97 8.43 -15.72
C CYS A 83 -0.59 9.93 -15.72
N GLY A 84 -0.26 10.49 -14.54
CA GLY A 84 0.13 11.89 -14.40
C GLY A 84 1.42 12.22 -15.14
N THR A 85 2.41 11.32 -15.06
CA THR A 85 3.68 11.47 -15.80
C THR A 85 3.51 11.24 -17.31
N LEU A 86 2.67 10.29 -17.71
CA LEU A 86 2.38 10.00 -19.13
C LEU A 86 1.62 11.13 -19.81
N ARG A 87 0.60 11.69 -19.13
CA ARG A 87 -0.28 12.73 -19.66
C ARG A 87 0.27 14.15 -19.46
N CYS A 88 1.36 14.31 -18.70
CA CYS A 88 1.88 15.61 -18.27
C CYS A 88 0.78 16.50 -17.65
N ASP A 89 -0.15 15.88 -16.92
CA ASP A 89 -1.30 16.58 -16.36
C ASP A 89 -0.97 17.10 -14.95
N LEU A 90 -1.10 18.43 -14.76
CA LEU A 90 -0.77 19.08 -13.49
C LEU A 90 -1.65 18.60 -12.34
N LEU A 91 -2.92 18.30 -12.60
CA LEU A 91 -3.87 17.90 -11.56
C LEU A 91 -3.55 16.48 -11.07
N LEU A 92 -3.36 15.52 -11.99
CA LEU A 92 -2.96 14.16 -11.63
C LEU A 92 -1.60 14.14 -10.91
N LEU A 93 -0.63 14.92 -11.38
CA LEU A 93 0.69 15.00 -10.75
C LEU A 93 0.61 15.63 -9.35
N SER A 94 -0.27 16.61 -9.16
CA SER A 94 -0.56 17.19 -7.84
C SER A 94 -1.22 16.18 -6.90
N TRP A 95 -2.20 15.41 -7.38
CA TRP A 95 -2.83 14.33 -6.59
C TRP A 95 -1.82 13.25 -6.18
N TYR A 96 -0.95 12.86 -7.10
CA TYR A 96 0.14 11.93 -6.81
C TYR A 96 1.08 12.47 -5.72
N PHE A 97 1.53 13.72 -5.85
CA PHE A 97 2.37 14.37 -4.83
C PHE A 97 1.68 14.42 -3.46
N CYS A 98 0.43 14.87 -3.40
CA CYS A 98 -0.33 14.92 -2.14
C CYS A 98 -0.51 13.53 -1.53
N SER A 99 -0.74 12.50 -2.34
CA SER A 99 -0.87 11.11 -1.87
C SER A 99 0.44 10.58 -1.29
N LEU A 100 1.57 10.84 -1.98
CA LEU A 100 2.89 10.50 -1.44
C LEU A 100 3.19 11.24 -0.13
N LEU A 101 2.82 12.51 -0.02
CA LEU A 101 3.02 13.27 1.20
C LEU A 101 2.20 12.68 2.36
N LEU A 102 0.93 12.32 2.12
CA LEU A 102 0.09 11.69 3.15
C LEU A 102 0.65 10.35 3.61
N ILE A 103 1.10 9.50 2.69
CA ILE A 103 1.74 8.23 3.04
C ILE A 103 2.99 8.48 3.87
N PHE A 104 3.83 9.46 3.49
CA PHE A 104 5.05 9.80 4.23
C PHE A 104 4.75 10.28 5.65
N CYS A 105 3.70 11.09 5.83
CA CYS A 105 3.26 11.52 7.16
C CYS A 105 2.81 10.34 8.03
N VAL A 106 2.08 9.37 7.45
CA VAL A 106 1.67 8.14 8.16
C VAL A 106 2.90 7.29 8.52
N GLU A 107 3.84 7.12 7.61
CA GLU A 107 5.09 6.40 7.86
C GLU A 107 5.89 7.07 8.99
N LEU A 108 6.08 8.39 8.92
CA LEU A 108 6.79 9.15 9.95
C LEU A 108 6.07 9.07 11.30
N ALA A 109 4.76 9.24 11.34
CA ALA A 109 3.97 9.11 12.57
C ALA A 109 4.10 7.71 13.18
N SER A 110 4.05 6.67 12.35
CA SER A 110 4.23 5.28 12.81
C SER A 110 5.65 5.02 13.34
N ALA A 111 6.67 5.60 12.69
CA ALA A 111 8.06 5.47 13.11
C ALA A 111 8.32 6.17 14.45
N VAL A 112 7.79 7.39 14.63
CA VAL A 112 7.88 8.15 15.89
C VAL A 112 7.11 7.43 17.01
N TRP A 113 5.89 6.97 16.73
CA TRP A 113 5.09 6.21 17.70
C TRP A 113 5.82 4.96 18.20
N THR A 114 6.49 4.24 17.30
CA THR A 114 7.27 3.04 17.64
C THR A 114 8.53 3.39 18.44
N TYR A 115 9.12 4.56 18.22
CA TYR A 115 10.31 5.02 18.94
C TYR A 115 10.00 5.42 20.39
N GLU A 116 8.88 6.08 20.63
CA GLU A 116 8.47 6.53 21.97
C GLU A 116 7.99 5.40 22.88
N GLN A 117 7.58 4.26 22.31
CA GLN A 117 7.15 3.12 23.11
C GLN A 117 8.35 2.48 23.82
N PRO A 118 8.37 2.45 25.18
CA PRO A 118 9.40 1.75 25.90
C PRO A 118 9.40 0.27 25.50
N PRO A 119 10.52 -0.44 25.70
CA PRO A 119 10.62 -1.88 25.48
C PRO A 119 9.51 -2.64 26.25
N ILE A 120 8.38 -2.90 25.58
CA ILE A 120 7.15 -3.48 26.16
C ILE A 120 6.59 -2.61 27.28
N GLN A 121 5.48 -1.92 27.02
CA GLN A 121 4.68 -1.48 28.15
C GLN A 121 4.12 -2.74 28.83
N ARG A 122 4.11 -2.77 30.18
CA ARG A 122 3.34 -3.80 30.92
C ARG A 122 1.91 -3.93 30.37
N SER A 123 1.35 -2.86 29.80
CA SER A 123 0.05 -2.85 29.13
C SER A 123 -0.06 -3.84 27.97
N ASP A 124 0.99 -4.06 27.16
CA ASP A 124 0.96 -5.03 26.05
C ASP A 124 0.89 -6.47 26.58
N MET A 125 1.70 -6.77 27.60
CA MET A 125 1.64 -8.07 28.29
C MET A 125 0.30 -8.28 28.99
N ILE A 126 -0.24 -7.24 29.65
CA ILE A 126 -1.56 -7.29 30.28
C ILE A 126 -2.65 -7.50 29.23
N SER A 127 -2.60 -6.81 28.10
CA SER A 127 -3.56 -6.97 27.00
C SER A 127 -3.47 -8.36 26.37
N LEU A 128 -2.27 -8.94 26.30
CA LEU A 128 -2.09 -10.30 25.83
C LEU A 128 -2.67 -11.32 26.82
N LYS A 129 -2.41 -11.14 28.12
CA LYS A 129 -3.00 -11.96 29.19
C LYS A 129 -4.53 -11.86 29.19
N SER A 130 -5.10 -10.67 29.02
CA SER A 130 -6.56 -10.47 29.01
C SER A 130 -7.25 -11.14 27.82
N ARG A 131 -6.50 -11.52 26.77
CA ARG A 131 -7.03 -12.27 25.62
C ARG A 131 -6.93 -13.78 25.80
N MET A 132 -6.17 -14.26 26.77
CA MET A 132 -5.94 -15.68 27.03
C MET A 132 -7.19 -16.49 27.39
N PRO A 133 -8.22 -15.95 28.09
CA PRO A 133 -9.49 -16.66 28.29
C PRO A 133 -10.21 -17.06 26.99
N ASN A 134 -9.90 -16.41 25.87
CA ASN A 134 -10.50 -16.76 24.58
C ASN A 134 -9.87 -18.00 23.92
N PHE A 135 -8.83 -18.58 24.53
CA PHE A 135 -8.20 -19.80 24.05
C PHE A 135 -9.19 -20.97 24.13
N GLY A 136 -9.23 -21.80 23.08
CA GLY A 136 -10.15 -22.95 22.99
C GLY A 136 -11.60 -22.59 22.63
N LEU A 137 -11.97 -21.30 22.58
CA LEU A 137 -13.31 -20.89 22.14
C LEU A 137 -13.46 -21.02 20.62
N GLN A 138 -14.57 -21.62 20.19
CA GLN A 138 -14.93 -21.83 18.79
C GLN A 138 -14.92 -20.53 17.95
N ARG A 139 -15.32 -19.40 18.55
CA ARG A 139 -15.25 -18.08 17.91
C ARG A 139 -13.82 -17.56 17.71
N TYR A 140 -12.85 -18.03 18.51
CA TYR A 140 -11.48 -17.54 18.55
C TYR A 140 -10.44 -18.63 18.22
N GLN A 141 -10.79 -19.60 17.37
CA GLN A 141 -9.88 -20.68 16.96
C GLN A 141 -8.56 -20.16 16.36
N TRP A 142 -8.59 -19.05 15.62
CA TRP A 142 -7.37 -18.39 15.10
C TRP A 142 -6.39 -18.01 16.23
N LEU A 143 -6.91 -17.62 17.40
CA LEU A 143 -6.11 -17.24 18.55
C LEU A 143 -5.51 -18.48 19.21
N THR A 144 -6.28 -19.57 19.34
CA THR A 144 -5.80 -20.87 19.80
C THR A 144 -4.65 -21.38 18.94
N HIS A 145 -4.81 -21.36 17.61
CA HIS A 145 -3.77 -21.78 16.68
C HIS A 145 -2.52 -20.88 16.78
N THR A 146 -2.72 -19.57 16.85
CA THR A 146 -1.62 -18.61 17.01
C THR A 146 -0.84 -18.91 18.29
N TRP A 147 -1.51 -19.11 19.42
CA TRP A 147 -0.87 -19.50 20.67
C TRP A 147 -0.10 -20.81 20.54
N ASN A 148 -0.72 -21.85 19.97
CA ASN A 148 -0.07 -23.14 19.80
C ASN A 148 1.19 -23.06 18.93
N SER A 149 1.11 -22.35 17.80
CA SER A 149 2.24 -22.14 16.88
C SER A 149 3.36 -21.35 17.54
N PHE A 150 3.03 -20.25 18.24
CA PHE A 150 4.04 -19.45 18.92
C PHE A 150 4.75 -20.24 20.02
N GLN A 151 4.01 -20.98 20.85
CA GLN A 151 4.60 -21.77 21.94
C GLN A 151 5.52 -22.87 21.42
N THR A 152 5.12 -23.56 20.35
CA THR A 152 5.95 -24.61 19.74
C THR A 152 7.17 -24.07 19.00
N GLU A 153 7.02 -22.99 18.23
CA GLU A 153 8.08 -22.42 17.41
C GLU A 153 9.11 -21.68 18.27
N PHE A 154 8.65 -20.88 19.23
CA PHE A 154 9.51 -20.07 20.10
C PHE A 154 9.91 -20.77 21.40
N LYS A 155 9.43 -22.00 21.63
CA LYS A 155 9.75 -22.83 22.80
C LYS A 155 9.47 -22.08 24.11
N CYS A 156 8.25 -21.56 24.22
CA CYS A 156 7.80 -20.72 25.33
C CYS A 156 6.41 -21.15 25.82
N CYS A 157 6.00 -20.75 27.02
CA CYS A 157 4.67 -21.03 27.56
C CYS A 157 4.10 -19.84 28.34
N GLY A 158 2.83 -19.50 28.07
CA GLY A 158 2.15 -18.36 28.68
C GLY A 158 2.73 -17.01 28.24
N VAL A 159 2.29 -15.92 28.84
CA VAL A 159 2.77 -14.57 28.48
C VAL A 159 4.10 -14.28 29.17
N ILE A 160 4.16 -14.46 30.47
CA ILE A 160 5.33 -14.31 31.33
C ILE A 160 5.80 -15.68 31.81
N TYR A 161 4.86 -16.57 32.13
CA TYR A 161 5.14 -17.93 32.61
C TYR A 161 3.98 -18.88 32.34
N PHE A 162 4.19 -20.20 32.45
CA PHE A 162 3.14 -21.18 32.21
C PHE A 162 1.95 -21.04 33.17
N THR A 163 2.18 -20.55 34.39
CA THR A 163 1.13 -20.33 35.41
C THR A 163 0.10 -19.31 34.96
N ASP A 164 0.42 -18.45 34.00
CA ASP A 164 -0.54 -17.51 33.43
C ASP A 164 -1.77 -18.26 32.89
N TRP A 165 -1.61 -19.49 32.37
CA TRP A 165 -2.72 -20.29 31.89
C TRP A 165 -3.70 -20.64 33.01
N LEU A 166 -3.19 -20.93 34.20
CA LEU A 166 -4.01 -21.25 35.36
C LEU A 166 -4.61 -19.99 35.99
N GLU A 167 -3.89 -18.86 35.94
CA GLU A 167 -4.34 -17.59 36.52
C GLU A 167 -5.38 -16.85 35.66
N MET A 168 -5.20 -16.88 34.33
CA MET A 168 -5.98 -16.09 33.39
C MET A 168 -7.08 -16.90 32.71
N THR A 169 -7.10 -18.22 32.86
CA THR A 169 -8.13 -19.10 32.27
C THR A 169 -8.65 -20.09 33.29
N GLU A 170 -9.76 -20.75 33.00
CA GLU A 170 -10.32 -21.81 33.86
C GLU A 170 -9.64 -23.18 33.68
N MET A 171 -8.44 -23.22 33.07
CA MET A 171 -7.71 -24.46 32.82
C MET A 171 -6.87 -24.90 34.02
N GLU A 172 -6.91 -26.20 34.32
CA GLU A 172 -6.14 -26.81 35.42
C GLU A 172 -4.65 -27.00 35.07
N PHE A 173 -4.34 -27.10 33.77
CA PHE A 173 -2.98 -27.22 33.25
C PHE A 173 -2.89 -26.46 31.89
N PRO A 174 -1.69 -26.00 31.48
CA PRO A 174 -1.52 -25.27 30.22
C PRO A 174 -1.74 -26.19 29.00
N PRO A 175 -1.85 -25.63 27.78
CA PRO A 175 -2.02 -26.44 26.58
C PRO A 175 -0.80 -27.30 26.25
N ASP A 176 -1.01 -28.43 25.56
CA ASP A 176 0.05 -29.36 25.15
C ASP A 176 1.12 -28.72 24.23
N SER A 177 0.82 -27.57 23.62
CA SER A 177 1.78 -26.75 22.87
C SER A 177 2.89 -26.13 23.72
N CYS A 178 2.73 -26.10 25.05
CA CYS A 178 3.77 -25.72 25.99
C CYS A 178 4.79 -26.82 26.29
N CYS A 179 4.56 -28.06 25.86
CA CYS A 179 5.47 -29.17 26.13
C CYS A 179 6.68 -29.15 25.22
N SER A 180 7.84 -29.52 25.77
CA SER A 180 9.06 -29.71 24.98
C SER A 180 8.91 -30.82 23.93
N ASN A 181 8.26 -31.92 24.31
CA ASN A 181 7.88 -33.01 23.43
C ASN A 181 6.36 -33.10 23.33
N GLN A 182 5.81 -32.85 22.15
CA GLN A 182 4.35 -32.88 21.95
C GLN A 182 3.84 -34.31 21.81
N TYR A 183 2.94 -34.67 22.72
CA TYR A 183 2.06 -35.83 22.61
C TYR A 183 0.74 -35.50 23.33
N PRO A 184 -0.38 -36.14 22.97
CA PRO A 184 -1.66 -35.85 23.60
C PRO A 184 -1.60 -36.03 25.12
N GLY A 185 -1.92 -34.97 25.88
CA GLY A 185 -1.94 -34.97 27.33
C GLY A 185 -0.58 -34.77 28.01
N CYS A 186 0.46 -34.36 27.27
CA CYS A 186 1.77 -34.09 27.83
C CYS A 186 1.74 -33.01 28.91
N ALA A 187 0.94 -31.96 28.75
CA ALA A 187 0.93 -30.86 29.72
C ALA A 187 0.32 -31.30 31.05
N ARG A 188 -0.70 -32.17 30.99
CA ARG A 188 -1.29 -32.79 32.18
C ARG A 188 -0.29 -33.71 32.89
N HIS A 189 0.44 -34.53 32.13
CA HIS A 189 1.45 -35.43 32.69
C HIS A 189 2.56 -34.64 33.40
N ALA A 190 3.09 -33.62 32.72
CA ALA A 190 4.13 -32.76 33.25
C ALA A 190 3.67 -31.93 34.46
N HIS A 191 2.42 -31.44 34.49
CA HIS A 191 1.88 -30.76 35.66
C HIS A 191 1.82 -31.66 36.92
N LEU A 192 1.57 -32.96 36.75
CA LEU A 192 1.43 -33.92 37.86
C LEU A 192 2.76 -34.55 38.29
N HIS A 193 3.71 -34.72 37.37
CA HIS A 193 4.95 -35.43 37.62
C HIS A 193 6.17 -34.52 37.64
N ASP A 194 6.47 -33.87 36.50
CA ASP A 194 7.66 -33.03 36.34
C ASP A 194 7.36 -31.81 35.47
N LEU A 195 7.35 -30.64 36.10
CA LEU A 195 7.08 -29.39 35.40
C LEU A 195 8.21 -29.01 34.43
N SER A 196 9.40 -29.63 34.53
CA SER A 196 10.55 -29.38 33.65
C SER A 196 10.27 -29.72 32.19
N ASP A 197 9.28 -30.57 31.92
CA ASP A 197 8.85 -30.93 30.57
C ASP A 197 8.12 -29.78 29.85
N LEU A 198 7.67 -28.74 30.58
CA LEU A 198 7.11 -27.52 30.00
C LEU A 198 8.19 -26.50 29.67
N HIS A 199 7.93 -25.70 28.64
CA HIS A 199 8.68 -24.49 28.36
C HIS A 199 8.55 -23.49 29.51
N GLN A 200 9.66 -23.25 30.22
CA GLN A 200 9.72 -22.36 31.38
C GLN A 200 9.77 -20.88 31.01
N GLU A 201 10.20 -20.55 29.78
CA GLU A 201 10.27 -19.16 29.33
C GLU A 201 8.89 -18.66 28.88
N GLY A 202 8.50 -17.46 29.30
CA GLY A 202 7.29 -16.79 28.80
C GLY A 202 7.41 -16.36 27.33
N CYS A 203 6.31 -16.42 26.59
CA CYS A 203 6.30 -16.02 25.19
C CYS A 203 6.44 -14.51 24.97
N GLY A 204 6.00 -13.67 25.90
CA GLY A 204 6.10 -12.21 25.80
C GLY A 204 7.55 -11.73 25.68
N PRO A 205 8.44 -12.06 26.63
CA PRO A 205 9.86 -11.75 26.51
C PRO A 205 10.50 -12.34 25.25
N LYS A 206 10.11 -13.56 24.86
CA LYS A 206 10.67 -14.24 23.68
C LYS A 206 10.29 -13.54 22.38
N ILE A 207 9.01 -13.21 22.19
CA ILE A 207 8.49 -12.42 21.07
C ILE A 207 9.23 -11.09 20.96
N TYR A 208 9.44 -10.42 22.09
CA TYR A 208 10.15 -9.16 22.09
C TYR A 208 11.64 -9.29 21.75
N SER A 209 12.32 -10.30 22.30
CA SER A 209 13.71 -10.60 21.96
C SER A 209 13.86 -10.93 20.48
N PHE A 210 12.87 -11.61 19.89
CA PHE A 210 12.80 -11.91 18.48
C PHE A 210 12.61 -10.63 17.65
N ILE A 211 11.66 -9.77 18.03
CA ILE A 211 11.38 -8.51 17.34
C ILE A 211 12.60 -7.56 17.38
N ARG A 212 13.33 -7.53 18.50
CA ARG A 212 14.47 -6.64 18.67
C ARG A 212 15.79 -7.20 18.12
N GLY A 213 15.99 -8.51 18.24
CA GLY A 213 17.31 -9.15 18.13
C GLY A 213 17.54 -10.01 16.90
N THR A 214 16.53 -10.29 16.06
CA THR A 214 16.77 -11.11 14.87
C THR A 214 17.31 -10.32 13.69
N LYS A 215 18.29 -10.90 13.00
CA LYS A 215 18.86 -10.38 11.75
C LYS A 215 17.79 -10.12 10.68
N GLN A 216 16.72 -10.92 10.66
CA GLN A 216 15.61 -10.76 9.72
C GLN A 216 14.77 -9.51 9.98
N LEU A 217 14.47 -9.17 11.25
CA LEU A 217 13.77 -7.90 11.55
C LEU A 217 14.68 -6.68 11.40
N GLN A 218 15.99 -6.83 11.52
CA GLN A 218 16.92 -5.76 11.15
C GLN A 218 16.81 -5.43 9.65
N ALA A 219 16.65 -6.43 8.78
CA ALA A 219 16.42 -6.21 7.35
C ALA A 219 15.12 -5.43 7.09
N LEU A 220 14.05 -5.68 7.87
CA LEU A 220 12.80 -4.92 7.76
C LEU A 220 12.99 -3.43 8.09
N ARG A 221 13.82 -3.10 9.09
CA ARG A 221 14.15 -1.69 9.40
C ARG A 221 14.89 -1.01 8.24
N PHE A 222 15.89 -1.70 7.67
CA PHE A 222 16.60 -1.17 6.49
C PHE A 222 15.68 -1.02 5.27
N LEU A 223 14.74 -1.95 5.08
CA LEU A 223 13.72 -1.85 4.05
C LEU A 223 12.86 -0.60 4.25
N GLY A 224 12.36 -0.36 5.48
CA GLY A 224 11.57 0.82 5.81
C GLY A 224 12.29 2.14 5.54
N VAL A 225 13.56 2.25 5.95
CA VAL A 225 14.39 3.43 5.63
C VAL A 225 14.57 3.59 4.11
N SER A 226 14.80 2.50 3.39
CA SER A 226 14.97 2.52 1.93
C SER A 226 13.70 2.98 1.21
N ILE A 227 12.53 2.53 1.68
CA ILE A 227 11.22 2.96 1.17
C ILE A 227 11.02 4.47 1.39
N GLY A 228 11.29 4.96 2.59
CA GLY A 228 11.18 6.39 2.90
C GLY A 228 12.10 7.26 2.04
N VAL A 229 13.34 6.82 1.80
CA VAL A 229 14.27 7.53 0.90
C VAL A 229 13.76 7.53 -0.54
N ALA A 230 13.28 6.39 -1.05
CA ALA A 230 12.71 6.28 -2.39
C ALA A 230 11.48 7.19 -2.57
N GLN A 231 10.64 7.28 -1.53
CA GLN A 231 9.47 8.15 -1.52
C GLN A 231 9.86 9.64 -1.53
N ILE A 232 10.85 10.05 -0.74
CA ILE A 232 11.35 11.43 -0.76
C ILE A 232 11.92 11.79 -2.13
N LEU A 233 12.68 10.87 -2.74
CA LEU A 233 13.15 11.02 -4.12
C LEU A 233 11.97 11.19 -5.09
N ALA A 234 10.97 10.32 -5.03
CA ALA A 234 9.78 10.43 -5.87
C ALA A 234 9.06 11.78 -5.68
N MET A 235 8.90 12.26 -4.45
CA MET A 235 8.31 13.58 -4.17
C MET A 235 9.13 14.72 -4.78
N ALA A 236 10.45 14.70 -4.64
CA ALA A 236 11.33 15.73 -5.19
C ALA A 236 11.28 15.76 -6.73
N LEU A 237 11.32 14.59 -7.37
CA LEU A 237 11.22 14.46 -8.83
C LEU A 237 9.84 14.91 -9.34
N THR A 238 8.78 14.60 -8.59
CA THR A 238 7.40 15.02 -8.91
C THR A 238 7.24 16.52 -8.78
N LEU A 239 7.73 17.12 -7.70
CA LEU A 239 7.67 18.55 -7.47
C LEU A 239 8.46 19.32 -8.53
N THR A 240 9.67 18.87 -8.85
CA THR A 240 10.48 19.50 -9.92
C THR A 240 9.80 19.43 -11.29
N LEU A 241 9.17 18.30 -11.63
CA LEU A 241 8.37 18.18 -12.85
C LEU A 241 7.13 19.09 -12.82
N LEU A 242 6.42 19.15 -11.69
CA LEU A 242 5.24 20.00 -11.52
C LEU A 242 5.60 21.48 -11.68
N TRP A 243 6.69 21.93 -11.08
CA TRP A 243 7.24 23.27 -11.25
C TRP A 243 7.61 23.53 -12.73
N ALA A 244 8.32 22.61 -13.38
CA ALA A 244 8.70 22.78 -14.78
C ALA A 244 7.47 22.95 -15.70
N LEU A 245 6.41 22.16 -15.49
CA LEU A 245 5.17 22.25 -16.24
C LEU A 245 4.36 23.51 -15.92
N TYR A 246 4.34 23.93 -14.66
CA TYR A 246 3.63 25.14 -14.22
C TYR A 246 4.25 26.41 -14.80
N TYR A 247 5.57 26.56 -14.71
CA TYR A 247 6.28 27.71 -15.28
C TYR A 247 6.26 27.70 -16.81
N GLY A 248 6.30 26.52 -17.45
CA GLY A 248 6.12 26.40 -18.89
C GLY A 248 4.75 26.91 -19.36
N ARG A 249 3.69 26.76 -18.55
CA ARG A 249 2.36 27.32 -18.83
C ARG A 249 2.25 28.82 -18.55
N LYS A 250 3.07 29.37 -17.65
CA LYS A 250 3.01 30.78 -17.24
C LYS A 250 3.93 31.72 -18.01
N ALA A 251 4.84 31.22 -18.85
CA ALA A 251 5.63 32.09 -19.72
C ALA A 251 4.68 32.77 -20.73
N PRO A 252 4.45 34.09 -20.63
CA PRO A 252 3.72 34.82 -21.66
C PRO A 252 4.59 34.84 -22.92
N GLU A 253 3.97 34.69 -24.08
CA GLU A 253 4.55 35.13 -25.35
C GLU A 253 5.05 36.58 -25.14
N PRO A 254 6.32 36.91 -25.43
CA PRO A 254 6.73 38.31 -25.47
C PRO A 254 6.01 38.92 -26.67
N ASP A 255 4.86 39.54 -26.42
CA ASP A 255 4.08 40.26 -27.42
C ASP A 255 5.02 41.18 -28.21
N THR A 256 5.11 40.84 -29.49
CA THR A 256 5.61 41.63 -30.61
C THR A 256 5.87 43.09 -30.25
N MET A 257 7.15 43.44 -30.19
CA MET A 257 7.64 44.82 -30.06
C MET A 257 6.94 45.70 -31.12
N THR A 258 6.02 46.55 -30.67
CA THR A 258 5.36 47.54 -31.52
C THR A 258 6.40 48.54 -32.00
N ALA A 259 6.85 48.38 -33.24
CA ALA A 259 7.66 49.38 -33.93
C ALA A 259 6.78 50.60 -34.32
N PRO A 260 7.29 51.85 -34.25
CA PRO A 260 6.55 53.03 -34.68
C PRO A 260 6.49 53.11 -36.21
N PRO A 261 5.47 53.77 -36.81
CA PRO A 261 5.23 53.71 -38.25
C PRO A 261 6.10 54.71 -39.03
N PRO A 262 6.50 54.37 -40.27
CA PRO A 262 6.63 55.37 -41.33
C PRO A 262 5.76 55.03 -42.56
N GLN A 263 4.85 55.98 -42.84
CA GLN A 263 4.33 56.53 -44.11
C GLN A 263 4.20 55.68 -45.39
N ASP A 264 2.94 55.59 -45.85
CA ASP A 264 2.34 55.66 -47.20
C ASP A 264 3.16 55.30 -48.46
N ASP A 265 2.74 54.23 -49.17
CA ASP A 265 2.27 54.26 -50.58
C ASP A 265 1.89 52.84 -51.11
N PRO A 266 1.07 52.70 -52.19
CA PRO A 266 0.16 51.55 -52.39
C PRO A 266 0.64 50.46 -53.38
N ALA A 267 0.42 49.19 -52.99
CA ALA A 267 0.01 47.94 -53.70
C ALA A 267 0.51 47.61 -55.16
N PRO A 268 0.36 46.38 -55.73
CA PRO A 268 -0.27 45.14 -55.21
C PRO A 268 0.43 43.77 -55.55
N LEU A 269 -0.07 42.71 -54.90
CA LEU A 269 -0.16 41.28 -55.32
C LEU A 269 1.11 40.42 -55.51
N THR A 270 1.19 39.28 -54.77
CA THR A 270 1.13 37.87 -55.29
C THR A 270 1.71 36.82 -54.30
N VAL A 271 0.82 35.98 -53.75
CA VAL A 271 0.82 34.50 -53.64
C VAL A 271 2.10 33.73 -53.19
N THR A 272 2.01 33.14 -51.98
CA THR A 272 2.48 31.82 -51.44
C THR A 272 3.78 31.12 -51.93
N HIS A 273 4.65 30.69 -51.00
CA HIS A 273 4.72 29.33 -50.38
C HIS A 273 5.96 29.18 -49.46
N GLY A 274 5.78 28.65 -48.24
CA GLY A 274 6.84 28.08 -47.39
C GLY A 274 7.26 26.68 -47.86
N ALA A 275 8.06 25.85 -47.18
CA ALA A 275 8.77 25.81 -45.90
C ALA A 275 9.65 24.54 -45.92
N SER A 276 10.56 24.33 -44.96
CA SER A 276 10.92 23.06 -44.25
C SER A 276 12.36 23.14 -43.71
N GLY A 277 12.72 22.70 -42.49
CA GLY A 277 12.03 21.96 -41.42
C GLY A 277 12.79 22.17 -40.08
N GLU A 278 12.58 21.50 -38.95
CA GLU A 278 11.75 20.38 -38.47
C GLU A 278 11.59 20.58 -36.95
N ALA A 279 10.43 20.24 -36.34
CA ALA A 279 10.23 20.35 -34.89
C ALA A 279 9.44 19.18 -34.25
N SER A 280 10.08 18.67 -33.19
CA SER A 280 9.72 17.73 -32.12
C SER A 280 8.24 17.44 -31.82
N ALA A 281 7.93 16.14 -31.77
CA ALA A 281 6.68 15.55 -31.32
C ALA A 281 6.49 15.63 -29.79
N CYS A 282 5.56 16.48 -29.35
CA CYS A 282 4.76 16.25 -28.12
C CYS A 282 3.51 17.15 -28.18
N ASN A 283 2.64 16.92 -29.16
CA ASN A 283 1.29 17.49 -29.17
C ASN A 283 0.38 16.59 -30.02
N ARG A 284 -0.34 15.66 -29.38
CA ARG A 284 -1.49 15.01 -30.01
C ARG A 284 -2.43 14.48 -28.92
N THR A 285 -3.46 15.26 -28.62
CA THR A 285 -4.87 14.84 -28.63
C THR A 285 -5.72 16.04 -28.21
N ASN A 286 -6.25 16.76 -29.19
CA ASN A 286 -7.57 17.38 -29.15
C ASN A 286 -8.03 17.54 -30.59
N LYS A 287 -8.76 16.54 -31.09
CA LYS A 287 -9.45 16.60 -32.37
C LYS A 287 -10.95 16.63 -32.06
N VAL A 288 -11.46 17.85 -31.87
CA VAL A 288 -12.88 18.13 -32.07
C VAL A 288 -13.04 18.42 -33.56
N CYS A 289 -13.73 17.53 -34.27
CA CYS A 289 -14.17 17.75 -35.65
C CYS A 289 -15.46 18.57 -35.64
N ASN A 290 -15.59 19.54 -36.55
CA ASN A 290 -16.90 19.96 -37.04
C ASN A 290 -16.88 20.23 -38.57
N ASN A 291 -17.84 19.56 -39.24
CA ASN A 291 -18.50 19.75 -40.53
C ASN A 291 -17.73 19.75 -41.86
N THR A 292 -17.99 18.73 -42.72
CA THR A 292 -19.09 18.79 -43.74
C THR A 292 -19.45 17.39 -44.30
N ASN A 293 -20.76 17.09 -44.32
CA ASN A 293 -21.58 16.20 -45.16
C ASN A 293 -21.09 14.82 -45.66
N CYS A 294 -21.77 13.75 -45.17
CA CYS A 294 -22.30 12.65 -46.00
C CYS A 294 -23.40 11.86 -45.23
N THR A 295 -24.66 12.10 -45.61
CA THR A 295 -25.82 11.18 -45.75
C THR A 295 -26.11 10.04 -44.74
N HIS A 296 -27.32 10.13 -44.14
CA HIS A 296 -28.31 9.09 -43.79
C HIS A 296 -27.96 7.96 -42.79
N SER A 297 -28.56 8.00 -41.59
CA SER A 297 -29.58 7.02 -41.13
C SER A 297 -29.89 7.17 -39.61
N SER A 298 -31.12 7.62 -39.32
CA SER A 298 -32.05 7.23 -38.25
C SER A 298 -31.58 6.92 -36.81
N GLY A 299 -32.14 7.64 -35.83
CA GLY A 299 -32.60 7.00 -34.57
C GLY A 299 -32.35 7.75 -33.25
N SER A 300 -33.43 8.32 -32.71
CA SER A 300 -33.75 8.60 -31.28
C SER A 300 -32.95 9.65 -30.50
N GLU A 301 -33.60 10.81 -30.34
CA GLU A 301 -33.48 11.75 -29.22
C GLU A 301 -33.72 11.07 -27.86
N LEU A 302 -33.00 11.48 -26.81
CA LEU A 302 -33.68 11.93 -25.58
C LEU A 302 -32.81 12.96 -24.84
N HIS A 303 -33.35 14.17 -24.83
CA HIS A 303 -32.90 15.41 -24.21
C HIS A 303 -33.32 15.42 -22.73
N PHE A 304 -32.48 15.89 -21.80
CA PHE A 304 -32.88 16.98 -20.89
C PHE A 304 -31.71 17.48 -20.01
N GLU A 305 -31.36 18.74 -20.24
CA GLU A 305 -30.54 19.59 -19.38
C GLU A 305 -31.36 20.12 -18.18
N MET A 306 -30.60 20.50 -17.17
CA MET A 306 -30.97 21.06 -15.88
C MET A 306 -31.42 22.53 -16.01
N GLU A 307 -32.48 22.97 -15.31
CA GLU A 307 -32.46 24.28 -14.62
C GLU A 307 -33.59 24.50 -13.61
N ARG A 308 -33.25 25.36 -12.65
CA ARG A 308 -34.00 25.85 -11.47
C ARG A 308 -35.40 26.40 -11.80
N LEU A 309 -36.32 26.27 -10.84
CA LEU A 309 -37.07 27.37 -10.17
C LEU A 309 -38.30 26.81 -9.44
N SER A 310 -38.20 26.65 -8.11
CA SER A 310 -39.23 26.91 -7.07
C SER A 310 -38.77 26.33 -5.74
#